data_AF-A0A956GMU2-F1
#
_entry.id   AF-A0A956GMU2-F1
#
_cell.length_a   1.000
_cell.length_b   1.000
_cell.length_c   1.000
_cell.angle_alpha   90.00
_cell.angle_beta   90.00
_cell.angle_gamma   90.00
#
_symmetry.space_group_name_H-M   'P 1'
#
loop_
_entity.id
_entity.type
_entity.pdbx_description
1 polymer ?
#
loop_
_entity_poly.entity_id
_entity_poly.type
_entity_poly.pdbx_seq_one_letter_code
_entity_poly.pdbx_strand_id
1 'polypeptide(L)'
;VLGRRGVLQQDWRSCPTSREPRRGLQPRVAARSVWARIEALQRNRAFIDAYRAARAAWLAGLDAVFPPGTYWLRRFASVVVAEPPRA
;
A
#
# COMPACT_ATOMS: atom_id res chain seq x y z
N VAL A 1 -7.34 -10.39 -35.25
CA VAL A 1 -6.21 -10.16 -36.18
C VAL A 1 -6.76 -9.49 -37.44
N LEU A 2 -6.15 -8.41 -37.94
CA LEU A 2 -6.60 -7.73 -39.17
C LEU A 2 -6.30 -8.61 -40.40
N GLY A 3 -7.26 -8.77 -41.31
CA GLY A 3 -7.07 -9.50 -42.56
C GLY A 3 -6.30 -8.69 -43.62
N ARG A 4 -5.87 -9.33 -44.71
CA ARG A 4 -5.03 -8.75 -45.79
C ARG A 4 -5.51 -7.36 -46.26
N ARG A 5 -6.80 -7.21 -46.56
CA ARG A 5 -7.38 -5.94 -47.02
C ARG A 5 -7.27 -4.84 -45.95
N GLY A 6 -7.34 -5.19 -44.67
CA GLY A 6 -7.18 -4.26 -43.56
C GLY A 6 -5.73 -3.78 -43.41
N VAL A 7 -4.75 -4.68 -43.62
CA VAL A 7 -3.32 -4.33 -43.58
C VAL A 7 -2.94 -3.39 -44.72
N LEU A 8 -3.41 -3.66 -45.94
CA LEU A 8 -3.09 -2.83 -47.12
C LEU A 8 -3.71 -1.42 -47.07
N GLN A 9 -4.76 -1.22 -46.26
CA GLN A 9 -5.39 0.09 -46.06
C GLN A 9 -4.73 0.91 -44.94
N GLN A 10 -3.77 0.35 -44.20
CA GLN A 10 -3.10 1.12 -43.16
C GLN A 10 -2.16 2.14 -43.79
N ASP A 11 -2.27 3.40 -43.34
CA ASP A 11 -1.29 4.42 -43.69
C ASP A 11 0.04 4.10 -42.98
N TRP A 12 1.12 4.14 -43.74
CA TRP A 12 2.48 3.89 -43.25
C TRP A 12 2.94 4.93 -42.22
N ARG A 13 2.34 6.13 -42.20
CA ARG A 13 2.58 7.16 -41.18
C ARG A 13 1.65 7.06 -39.99
N SER A 14 0.69 6.12 -40.00
CA SER A 14 -0.26 5.99 -38.92
C SER A 14 0.44 5.57 -37.63
N CYS A 15 0.07 6.20 -36.53
CA CYS A 15 0.49 5.82 -35.20
C CYS A 15 -0.73 5.72 -34.28
N PRO A 16 -0.67 4.89 -33.23
CA PRO A 16 -1.73 4.85 -32.23
C PRO A 16 -1.97 6.26 -31.66
N THR A 17 -3.22 6.72 -31.74
CA THR A 17 -3.64 8.02 -31.18
C THR A 17 -3.78 7.98 -29.66
N SER A 18 -3.75 6.79 -29.06
CA SER A 18 -3.86 6.57 -27.62
C SER A 18 -2.59 5.97 -27.04
N ARG A 19 -2.35 6.23 -25.75
CA ARG A 19 -1.30 5.57 -24.99
C ARG A 19 -1.90 4.36 -24.29
N GLU A 20 -1.21 3.22 -24.35
CA GLU A 20 -1.57 2.06 -23.54
C GLU A 20 -1.55 2.44 -22.04
N PRO A 21 -2.59 2.09 -21.27
CA PRO A 21 -2.60 2.37 -19.84
C PRO A 21 -1.46 1.61 -19.15
N ARG A 22 -0.46 2.35 -18.65
CA ARG A 22 0.78 1.78 -18.06
C ARG A 22 0.60 1.11 -16.71
N ARG A 23 -0.57 1.22 -16.07
CA ARG A 23 -0.81 0.78 -14.69
C ARG A 23 -2.07 -0.09 -14.62
N GLY A 24 -1.89 -1.33 -14.18
CA GLY A 24 -2.96 -2.22 -13.77
C GLY A 24 -3.28 -2.11 -12.28
N LEU A 25 -3.96 -3.11 -11.73
CA LEU A 25 -4.27 -3.20 -10.30
C LEU A 25 -2.97 -3.12 -9.46
N GLN A 26 -2.88 -2.15 -8.55
CA GLN A 26 -1.77 -1.97 -7.60
C GLN A 26 -2.28 -2.25 -6.18
N PRO A 27 -2.62 -3.50 -5.83
CA PRO A 27 -3.16 -3.78 -4.51
C PRO A 27 -2.07 -3.58 -3.45
N ARG A 28 -2.34 -2.74 -2.44
CA ARG A 28 -1.46 -2.56 -1.27
C ARG A 28 -1.24 -3.87 -0.51
N VAL A 29 -2.21 -4.78 -0.58
CA VAL A 29 -2.11 -6.16 -0.08
C VAL A 29 -2.46 -7.10 -1.22
N ALA A 30 -1.46 -7.82 -1.73
CA ALA A 30 -1.66 -8.89 -2.69
C ALA A 30 -2.03 -10.18 -1.94
N ALA A 31 -3.22 -10.72 -2.20
CA ALA A 31 -3.66 -11.99 -1.64
C ALA A 31 -4.57 -12.71 -2.64
N ARG A 32 -4.48 -14.04 -2.67
CA ARG A 32 -5.35 -14.90 -3.50
C ARG A 32 -6.77 -15.03 -2.93
N SER A 33 -6.91 -14.94 -1.62
CA SER A 33 -8.19 -14.99 -0.90
C SER A 33 -8.69 -13.58 -0.57
N VAL A 34 -9.97 -13.32 -0.85
CA VAL A 34 -10.63 -12.05 -0.52
C VAL A 34 -10.66 -11.84 1.00
N TRP A 35 -10.93 -12.88 1.77
CA TRP A 35 -10.96 -12.80 3.23
C TRP A 35 -9.60 -12.46 3.82
N ALA A 36 -8.54 -13.12 3.34
CA ALA A 36 -7.17 -12.81 3.78
C ALA A 36 -6.79 -11.36 3.43
N ARG A 37 -7.24 -10.85 2.28
CA ARG A 37 -7.03 -9.46 1.90
C ARG A 37 -7.75 -8.49 2.85
N ILE A 38 -9.01 -8.75 3.15
CA ILE A 38 -9.82 -7.91 4.06
C ILE A 38 -9.19 -7.87 5.45
N GLU A 39 -8.84 -9.04 5.97
CA GLU A 39 -8.24 -9.17 7.30
C GLU A 39 -6.91 -8.41 7.40
N ALA A 40 -6.04 -8.51 6.39
CA ALA A 40 -4.81 -7.74 6.32
C ALA A 40 -5.05 -6.22 6.23
N LEU A 41 -6.07 -5.78 5.48
CA LEU A 41 -6.45 -4.36 5.44
C LEU A 41 -6.95 -3.86 6.79
N GLN A 42 -7.73 -4.66 7.51
CA GLN A 42 -8.20 -4.32 8.86
C GLN A 42 -7.03 -4.22 9.85
N ARG A 43 -6.09 -5.17 9.83
CA ARG A 43 -4.86 -5.10 10.65
C ARG A 43 -4.04 -3.84 10.34
N ASN A 44 -3.84 -3.54 9.06
CA ASN A 44 -3.12 -2.34 8.64
C ASN A 44 -3.83 -1.07 9.12
N ARG A 45 -5.16 -1.04 9.06
CA ARG A 45 -5.94 0.10 9.55
C ARG A 45 -5.78 0.28 11.06
N ALA A 46 -5.94 -0.79 11.82
CA ALA A 46 -5.77 -0.78 13.28
C ALA A 46 -4.36 -0.31 13.69
N PHE A 47 -3.32 -0.79 13.00
CA PHE A 47 -1.94 -0.33 13.23
C PHE A 47 -1.77 1.17 12.97
N ILE A 48 -2.28 1.68 11.84
CA ILE A 48 -2.18 3.10 11.49
C ILE A 48 -2.91 3.98 12.50
N ASP A 49 -4.10 3.57 12.94
CA ASP A 49 -4.88 4.34 13.91
C ASP A 49 -4.19 4.38 15.28
N ALA A 50 -3.68 3.23 15.77
CA ALA A 50 -2.89 3.17 17.00
C ALA A 50 -1.61 4.02 16.92
N TYR A 51 -0.89 3.95 15.79
CA TYR A 51 0.30 4.75 15.56
C TYR A 51 0.00 6.26 15.57
N ARG A 52 -1.10 6.68 14.92
CA ARG A 52 -1.50 8.09 14.89
C ARG A 52 -1.86 8.62 16.27
N ALA A 53 -2.58 7.83 17.06
CA ALA A 53 -2.93 8.18 18.43
C ALA A 53 -1.66 8.33 19.30
N ALA A 54 -0.77 7.33 19.27
CA ALA A 54 0.50 7.39 20.00
C ALA A 54 1.36 8.58 19.57
N ARG A 55 1.45 8.85 18.27
CA ARG A 55 2.22 9.99 17.76
C ARG A 55 1.62 11.34 18.17
N ALA A 56 0.30 11.46 18.22
CA ALA A 56 -0.36 12.68 18.69
C ALA A 56 -0.08 12.92 20.19
N ALA A 57 -0.19 11.88 21.02
CA ALA A 57 0.15 11.95 22.44
C ALA A 57 1.63 12.31 22.64
N TRP A 58 2.53 11.67 21.90
CA TRP A 58 3.97 11.94 21.97
C TRP A 58 4.31 13.39 21.58
N LEU A 59 3.70 13.92 20.52
CA LEU A 59 3.90 15.32 20.11
C LEU A 59 3.31 16.31 21.12
N ALA A 60 2.29 15.93 21.88
CA ALA A 60 1.74 16.71 22.98
C ALA A 60 2.58 16.60 24.28
N GLY A 61 3.66 15.81 24.29
CA GLY A 61 4.50 15.58 25.47
C GLY A 61 3.88 14.63 26.50
N LEU A 62 2.84 13.88 26.12
CA LEU A 62 2.21 12.87 26.96
C LEU A 62 2.92 11.52 26.81
N ASP A 63 2.77 10.65 27.81
CA ASP A 63 3.22 9.27 27.73
C ASP A 63 2.53 8.56 26.56
N ALA A 64 3.35 7.99 25.67
CA ALA A 64 2.89 7.36 24.45
C ALA A 64 3.59 6.02 24.25
N VAL A 65 2.78 4.97 24.08
CA VAL A 65 3.26 3.63 23.72
C VAL A 65 2.91 3.39 22.26
N PHE A 66 3.93 3.20 21.43
CA PHE A 66 3.76 2.94 20.01
C PHE A 66 3.44 1.45 19.75
N PRO A 67 2.64 1.13 18.71
CA PRO A 67 2.33 -0.25 18.37
C PRO A 67 3.56 -1.03 17.91
N PRO A 68 3.56 -2.37 18.06
CA PRO A 68 4.65 -3.22 17.58
C PRO A 68 4.83 -3.06 16.07
N GLY A 69 6.09 -3.01 15.61
CA GLY A 69 6.42 -2.67 14.21
C GLY A 69 7.00 -1.28 14.01
N THR A 70 6.97 -0.42 15.05
CA THR A 70 7.48 0.96 14.99
C THR A 70 9.00 1.05 15.26
N TYR A 71 9.80 0.28 14.54
CA TYR A 71 11.23 0.08 14.85
C TYR A 71 12.12 1.31 14.62
N TRP A 72 11.82 2.12 13.61
CA TRP A 72 12.64 3.29 13.28
C TRP A 72 12.61 4.32 14.42
N LEU A 73 11.42 4.66 14.92
CA LEU A 73 11.28 5.57 16.05
C LEU A 73 11.85 4.99 17.34
N ARG A 74 11.70 3.68 17.58
CA ARG A 74 12.35 3.02 18.72
C ARG A 74 13.86 3.23 18.70
N ARG A 75 14.49 3.09 17.52
CA ARG A 75 15.94 3.19 17.35
C ARG A 75 16.46 4.63 17.42
N PHE A 76 15.74 5.59 16.82
CA PHE A 76 16.27 6.94 16.61
C PHE A 76 15.63 8.02 17.47
N ALA A 77 14.41 7.80 17.95
CA ALA A 77 13.67 8.73 18.81
C ALA A 77 13.43 8.18 20.23
N SER A 78 13.99 7.01 20.54
CA SER A 78 13.92 6.35 21.87
C SER A 78 12.50 6.22 22.43
N VAL A 79 11.50 6.04 21.56
CA VAL A 79 10.11 5.90 21.99
C VAL A 79 9.83 4.51 22.57
N VAL A 80 8.87 4.44 23.50
CA VAL A 80 8.39 3.16 24.05
C VAL A 80 7.53 2.45 22.99
N VAL A 81 7.80 1.17 22.78
CA VAL A 81 7.07 0.31 21.83
C VAL A 81 6.51 -0.90 22.58
N ALA A 82 5.24 -1.21 22.34
CA ALA A 82 4.57 -2.37 22.92
C ALA A 82 5.21 -3.69 22.44
N GLU A 83 5.16 -4.71 23.29
CA GLU A 83 5.62 -6.05 22.95
C GLU A 83 4.75 -6.65 21.83
N PRO A 84 5.34 -7.30 20.81
CA PRO A 84 4.56 -7.99 19.81
C PRO A 84 3.79 -9.18 20.42
N PRO A 85 2.60 -9.53 19.88
CA PRO A 85 1.89 -10.71 20.33
C PRO A 85 2.74 -11.96 20.13
N ARG A 86 2.69 -12.89 21.10
CA ARG A 86 3.36 -14.19 20.99
C ARG A 86 2.65 -15.04 19.93
N ALA A 87 3.45 -15.69 19.09
CA ALA A 87 3.00 -16.56 18.01
C ALA A 87 2.51 -17.92 18.53
#